data_AF-A0A1G7ISC8-F1
#
_entry.id   AF-A0A1G7ISC8-F1
#
_cell.length_a   1.000
_cell.length_b   1.000
_cell.length_c   1.000
_cell.angle_alpha   90.00
_cell.angle_beta   90.00
_cell.angle_gamma   90.00
#
_symmetry.space_group_name_H-M   'P 1'
#
loop_
_entity.id
_entity.type
_entity.pdbx_description
1 polymer ?
#
loop_
_entity_poly.entity_id
_entity_poly.type
_entity_poly.pdbx_seq_one_letter_code
_entity_poly.pdbx_strand_id
1 'polypeptide(L)'
;MILEGISKLLVVLLIINLFLTSCKEKQKNSVENFTTKKIIEQNSALNTDFLVYSKKDQFPSDTIKHIMKGRLTLGHELSSFSPCGDTNEFWILAEDELYDLYFNLTKNKKPYTPIFVRIEVIDKGKSEDGFAADYKSTYEVKTIVEARSISDIDCD
;
A
#
# COMPACT_ATOMS: atom_id res chain seq x y z
N MET A 1 -26.67 49.18 -18.34
CA MET A 1 -25.42 48.73 -17.69
C MET A 1 -25.49 47.25 -17.27
N ILE A 2 -26.03 46.35 -18.11
CA ILE A 2 -26.17 44.90 -17.79
C ILE A 2 -25.55 44.02 -18.91
N LEU A 3 -25.37 44.57 -20.11
CA LEU A 3 -24.86 43.82 -21.26
C LEU A 3 -23.35 43.55 -21.24
N GLU A 4 -22.55 44.40 -20.56
CA GLU A 4 -21.09 44.20 -20.47
C GLU A 4 -20.69 43.07 -19.51
N GLY A 5 -21.51 42.80 -18.48
CA GLY A 5 -21.22 41.73 -17.51
C GLY A 5 -21.43 40.33 -18.08
N ILE A 6 -22.46 40.17 -18.92
CA ILE A 6 -22.80 38.89 -19.56
C ILE A 6 -21.73 38.51 -20.58
N SER A 7 -21.22 39.49 -21.35
CA SER A 7 -20.13 39.28 -22.31
C SER A 7 -18.84 38.80 -21.62
N LYS A 8 -18.45 39.43 -20.50
CA LYS A 8 -17.28 39.00 -19.72
C LYS A 8 -17.44 37.59 -19.14
N LEU A 9 -18.63 37.24 -18.65
CA LEU A 9 -18.91 35.90 -18.12
C LEU A 9 -18.87 34.82 -19.23
N LEU A 10 -19.39 35.12 -20.41
CA LEU A 10 -19.37 34.21 -21.56
C LEU A 10 -17.95 33.98 -22.07
N VAL A 11 -17.11 35.02 -22.09
CA VAL A 11 -15.68 34.91 -22.46
C VAL A 11 -14.90 34.07 -21.44
N VAL A 12 -15.17 34.23 -20.14
CA VAL A 12 -14.52 33.42 -19.09
C VAL A 12 -14.89 31.95 -19.19
N LEU A 13 -16.17 31.63 -19.43
CA LEU A 13 -16.62 30.25 -19.63
C LEU A 13 -16.02 29.60 -20.88
N LEU A 14 -15.82 30.36 -21.96
CA LEU A 14 -15.14 29.88 -23.17
C LEU A 14 -13.64 29.61 -22.93
N ILE A 15 -12.95 30.46 -22.17
CA ILE A 15 -11.53 30.25 -21.81
C ILE A 15 -11.37 29.02 -20.90
N ILE A 16 -12.26 28.81 -19.93
CA ILE A 16 -12.23 27.64 -19.05
C ILE A 16 -12.42 26.35 -19.85
N ASN A 17 -13.39 26.31 -20.77
CA ASN A 17 -13.59 25.16 -21.65
C ASN A 17 -12.38 24.89 -22.55
N LEU A 18 -11.72 25.94 -23.06
CA LEU A 18 -10.50 25.80 -23.87
C LEU A 18 -9.32 25.23 -23.06
N PHE A 19 -9.17 25.64 -21.79
CA PHE A 19 -8.16 25.10 -20.87
C PHE A 19 -8.42 23.63 -20.51
N LEU A 20 -9.68 23.23 -20.31
CA LEU A 20 -10.03 21.83 -19.99
C LEU A 20 -9.76 20.86 -21.16
N THR A 21 -9.90 21.31 -22.41
CA THR A 21 -9.50 20.51 -23.58
C THR A 21 -7.99 20.28 -23.67
N SER A 22 -7.15 21.22 -23.23
CA SER A 22 -5.69 21.09 -23.31
C SER A 22 -5.10 20.06 -22.33
N CYS A 23 -5.81 19.71 -21.25
CA CYS A 23 -5.33 18.71 -20.27
C CYS A 23 -5.62 17.26 -20.68
N LYS A 24 -6.47 17.01 -21.68
CA LYS A 24 -6.87 15.65 -22.07
C LYS A 24 -5.98 14.99 -23.13
N GLU A 25 -5.12 15.76 -23.80
CA GLU A 25 -4.27 15.27 -24.91
C GLU A 25 -2.91 14.70 -24.46
N LYS A 26 -2.43 14.99 -23.24
CA LYS A 26 -1.06 14.62 -22.82
C LYS A 26 -0.91 13.22 -22.20
N GLN A 27 -1.99 12.42 -22.09
CA GLN A 27 -1.92 11.04 -21.61
C GLN A 27 -2.44 9.98 -22.59
N LYS A 28 -2.94 10.36 -23.78
CA LYS A 28 -3.41 9.38 -24.78
C LYS A 28 -2.28 8.80 -25.67
N ASN A 29 -1.17 9.53 -25.87
CA ASN A 29 -0.09 9.09 -26.77
C ASN A 29 1.04 8.24 -26.15
N SER A 30 0.98 7.92 -24.84
CA SER A 30 1.94 7.00 -24.20
C SER A 30 1.40 5.57 -24.07
N VAL A 31 0.07 5.40 -24.05
CA VAL A 31 -0.58 4.10 -23.79
C VAL A 31 -0.82 3.27 -25.06
N GLU A 32 -0.99 3.89 -26.24
CA GLU A 32 -1.13 3.14 -27.50
C GLU A 32 0.20 2.62 -28.09
N ASN A 33 1.34 3.22 -27.72
CA ASN A 33 2.65 2.84 -28.29
C ASN A 33 3.47 1.89 -27.41
N PHE A 34 3.11 1.69 -26.13
CA PHE A 34 3.74 0.68 -25.26
C PHE A 34 3.06 -0.68 -25.37
N THR A 35 1.77 -0.72 -25.72
CA THR A 35 0.96 -1.94 -25.73
C THR A 35 1.18 -2.80 -26.99
N THR A 36 1.58 -2.19 -28.12
CA THR A 36 1.72 -2.95 -29.40
C THR A 36 3.13 -3.47 -29.65
N LYS A 37 4.17 -2.93 -28.99
CA LYS A 37 5.57 -3.34 -29.25
C LYS A 37 6.06 -4.51 -28.39
N LYS A 38 5.36 -4.88 -27.31
CA LYS A 38 5.78 -5.96 -26.40
C LYS A 38 5.05 -7.30 -26.59
N ILE A 39 4.03 -7.35 -27.46
CA ILE A 39 3.17 -8.53 -27.65
C ILE A 39 3.59 -9.40 -28.86
N ILE A 40 4.45 -8.95 -29.77
CA ILE A 40 4.74 -9.67 -31.04
C ILE A 40 6.06 -10.46 -31.06
N GLU A 41 6.88 -10.45 -30.00
CA GLU A 41 8.17 -11.18 -30.03
C GLU A 41 8.23 -12.44 -29.13
N GLN A 42 7.08 -12.96 -28.67
CA GLN A 42 7.07 -14.11 -27.74
C GLN A 42 6.22 -15.33 -28.15
N ASN A 43 5.72 -15.40 -29.38
CA ASN A 43 4.89 -16.54 -29.83
C ASN A 43 5.57 -17.49 -30.83
N SER A 44 6.90 -17.68 -30.73
CA SER A 44 7.58 -18.78 -31.44
C SER A 44 8.32 -19.68 -30.47
N ALA A 45 7.73 -20.86 -30.29
CA ALA A 45 8.25 -22.08 -29.66
C ALA A 45 7.82 -22.35 -28.20
N LEU A 46 6.58 -22.82 -28.03
CA LEU A 46 6.37 -23.97 -27.14
C LEU A 46 7.09 -25.18 -27.78
N ASN A 47 8.08 -25.78 -27.10
CA ASN A 47 7.92 -27.10 -26.49
C ASN A 47 9.22 -27.59 -25.83
N THR A 48 9.00 -28.43 -24.82
CA THR A 48 9.84 -29.47 -24.23
C THR A 48 11.01 -29.10 -23.32
N ASP A 49 10.89 -29.67 -22.11
CA ASP A 49 11.92 -29.99 -21.13
C ASP A 49 12.33 -28.90 -20.13
N PHE A 50 11.55 -28.79 -19.04
CA PHE A 50 12.06 -28.27 -17.78
C PHE A 50 11.69 -29.20 -16.61
N LEU A 51 12.33 -30.37 -16.60
CA LEU A 51 12.77 -30.98 -15.35
C LEU A 51 14.27 -30.70 -15.26
N VAL A 52 14.69 -29.99 -14.20
CA VAL A 52 15.97 -30.11 -13.47
C VAL A 52 16.30 -28.77 -12.78
N TYR A 53 16.11 -28.79 -11.46
CA TYR A 53 17.01 -28.27 -10.42
C TYR A 53 17.57 -26.84 -10.52
N SER A 54 17.06 -26.01 -9.61
CA SER A 54 17.69 -24.91 -8.86
C SER A 54 18.85 -24.12 -9.48
N LYS A 55 18.61 -22.82 -9.65
CA LYS A 55 19.62 -21.79 -9.40
C LYS A 55 18.97 -20.61 -8.69
N LYS A 56 19.51 -20.26 -7.52
CA LYS A 56 19.29 -18.98 -6.86
C LYS A 56 19.88 -17.91 -7.76
N ASP A 57 19.03 -17.23 -8.52
CA ASP A 57 19.39 -15.95 -9.12
C ASP A 57 18.51 -14.89 -8.48
N GLN A 58 19.18 -13.95 -7.82
CA GLN A 58 18.62 -12.81 -7.13
C GLN A 58 18.01 -11.86 -8.17
N PHE A 59 16.75 -12.09 -8.50
CA PHE A 59 15.92 -11.08 -9.14
C PHE A 59 15.66 -9.97 -8.10
N PRO A 60 15.73 -8.68 -8.47
CA PRO A 60 15.23 -7.63 -7.61
C PRO A 60 13.75 -7.95 -7.38
N SER A 61 13.46 -8.41 -6.16
CA SER A 61 12.12 -8.72 -5.69
C SER A 61 11.30 -7.46 -5.93
N ASP A 62 10.44 -7.49 -6.95
CA ASP A 62 9.35 -6.54 -7.06
C ASP A 62 8.47 -6.80 -5.84
N THR A 63 8.82 -6.11 -4.77
CA THR A 63 8.39 -6.50 -3.45
C THR A 63 6.99 -5.96 -3.31
N ILE A 64 6.01 -6.84 -3.50
CA ILE A 64 4.61 -6.46 -3.55
C ILE A 64 4.27 -5.79 -2.23
N LYS A 65 3.88 -4.52 -2.33
CA LYS A 65 3.42 -3.73 -1.20
C LYS A 65 1.92 -3.91 -1.04
N HIS A 66 1.48 -4.12 0.19
CA HIS A 66 0.07 -4.31 0.51
C HIS A 66 -0.38 -3.24 1.51
N ILE A 67 -1.48 -2.55 1.21
CA ILE A 67 -2.15 -1.70 2.20
C ILE A 67 -3.14 -2.55 2.97
N MET A 68 -2.95 -2.65 4.28
CA MET A 68 -3.80 -3.42 5.18
C MET A 68 -4.31 -2.52 6.30
N LYS A 69 -5.52 -2.80 6.77
CA LYS A 69 -6.04 -2.23 8.01
C LYS A 69 -6.18 -3.31 9.07
N GLY A 70 -5.95 -2.96 10.33
CA GLY A 70 -5.97 -3.96 11.39
C GLY A 70 -5.68 -3.38 12.77
N ARG A 71 -5.54 -4.30 13.72
CA ARG A 71 -5.21 -4.02 15.11
C ARG A 71 -3.71 -4.14 15.29
N LEU A 72 -3.04 -3.10 15.78
CA LEU A 72 -1.61 -3.11 16.09
C LEU A 72 -1.40 -3.06 17.60
N THR A 73 -0.54 -3.92 18.13
CA THR A 73 -0.17 -3.92 19.56
C THR A 73 1.35 -4.04 19.71
N LEU A 74 1.97 -3.04 20.35
CA LEU A 74 3.41 -2.99 20.59
C LEU A 74 3.73 -3.03 22.10
N GLY A 75 4.90 -3.56 22.45
CA GLY A 75 5.48 -3.56 23.79
C GLY A 75 6.87 -4.22 23.81
N HIS A 76 7.42 -4.43 25.00
CA HIS A 76 8.84 -4.83 25.18
C HIS A 76 9.20 -6.17 24.51
N GLU A 77 8.22 -7.07 24.35
CA GLU A 77 8.37 -8.40 23.75
C GLU A 77 7.20 -8.72 22.79
N LEU A 78 6.47 -7.69 22.35
CA LEU A 78 5.28 -7.84 21.51
C LEU A 78 5.29 -6.81 20.39
N SER A 79 5.18 -7.28 19.15
CA SER A 79 5.02 -6.42 17.98
C SER A 79 4.00 -7.07 17.04
N SER A 80 2.74 -7.13 17.44
CA SER A 80 1.71 -7.89 16.73
C SER A 80 0.80 -7.01 15.86
N PHE A 81 0.42 -7.54 14.71
CA PHE A 81 -0.60 -6.99 13.84
C PHE A 81 -1.59 -8.08 13.42
N SER A 82 -2.87 -7.79 13.62
CA SER A 82 -3.99 -8.65 13.22
C SER A 82 -4.82 -7.90 12.18
N PRO A 83 -4.73 -8.26 10.88
CA PRO A 83 -5.52 -7.63 9.83
C PRO A 83 -7.02 -7.79 10.11
N CYS A 84 -7.82 -6.77 9.79
CA CYS A 84 -9.28 -6.91 9.88
C CYS A 84 -9.75 -8.02 8.91
N GLY A 85 -10.67 -8.88 9.37
CA GLY A 85 -11.23 -9.97 8.55
C GLY A 85 -10.31 -11.19 8.37
N ASP A 86 -9.15 -11.22 9.02
CA ASP A 86 -8.25 -12.37 9.07
C ASP A 86 -8.12 -12.87 10.53
N THR A 87 -7.91 -14.17 10.71
CA THR A 87 -7.62 -14.79 12.01
C THR A 87 -6.11 -14.95 12.26
N ASN A 88 -5.28 -14.67 11.26
CA ASN A 88 -3.83 -14.74 11.38
C ASN A 88 -3.26 -13.49 12.05
N GLU A 89 -2.17 -13.68 12.79
CA GLU A 89 -1.36 -12.59 13.33
C GLU A 89 0.03 -12.58 12.71
N PHE A 90 0.59 -11.37 12.60
CA PHE A 90 1.86 -11.10 11.97
C PHE A 90 2.76 -10.31 12.91
N TRP A 91 4.05 -10.59 12.88
CA TRP A 91 5.03 -9.80 13.61
C TRP A 91 5.40 -8.57 12.80
N ILE A 92 5.34 -7.39 13.40
CA ILE A 92 5.66 -6.13 12.75
C ILE A 92 7.13 -5.77 12.96
N LEU A 93 7.81 -5.50 11.85
CA LEU A 93 9.07 -4.79 11.82
C LEU A 93 8.76 -3.32 11.53
N ALA A 94 8.80 -2.50 12.58
CA ALA A 94 8.46 -1.09 12.54
C ALA A 94 9.68 -0.20 12.77
N GLU A 95 9.63 1.01 12.21
CA GLU A 95 10.54 2.10 12.54
C GLU A 95 10.03 2.89 13.76
N ASP A 96 10.91 3.69 14.37
CA ASP A 96 10.64 4.45 15.60
C ASP A 96 9.36 5.31 15.51
N GLU A 97 9.03 5.84 14.34
CA GLU A 97 7.83 6.65 14.11
C GLU A 97 6.54 5.92 14.53
N LEU A 98 6.41 4.62 14.20
CA LEU A 98 5.23 3.85 14.56
C LEU A 98 5.20 3.53 16.07
N TYR A 99 6.36 3.30 16.68
CA TYR A 99 6.47 3.10 18.13
C TYR A 99 6.05 4.35 18.89
N ASP A 100 6.56 5.52 18.51
CA ASP A 100 6.21 6.80 19.13
C ASP A 100 4.73 7.10 19.00
N LEU A 101 4.16 6.91 17.81
CA LEU A 101 2.74 7.10 17.54
C LEU A 101 1.88 6.16 18.40
N TYR A 102 2.26 4.87 18.47
CA TYR A 102 1.57 3.89 19.31
C TYR A 102 1.61 4.27 20.78
N PHE A 103 2.80 4.53 21.35
CA PHE A 103 2.92 4.82 22.77
C PHE A 103 2.26 6.14 23.18
N ASN A 104 2.19 7.10 22.26
CA ASN A 104 1.41 8.32 22.48
C ASN A 104 -0.10 8.04 22.49
N LEU A 105 -0.61 7.25 21.54
CA LEU A 105 -2.03 6.89 21.45
C LEU A 105 -2.49 6.00 22.62
N THR A 106 -1.61 5.16 23.15
CA THR A 106 -1.91 4.26 24.28
C THR A 106 -1.49 4.83 25.64
N LYS A 107 -1.07 6.10 25.70
CA LYS A 107 -0.66 6.74 26.96
C LYS A 107 -1.80 6.67 27.98
N ASN A 108 -1.48 6.22 29.19
CA ASN A 108 -2.44 6.00 30.28
C ASN A 108 -3.54 4.97 29.98
N LYS A 109 -3.37 4.11 28.98
CA LYS A 109 -4.22 2.93 28.75
C LYS A 109 -3.59 1.70 29.41
N LYS A 110 -4.36 0.60 29.44
CA LYS A 110 -3.83 -0.70 29.89
C LYS A 110 -2.63 -1.09 29.01
N PRO A 111 -1.57 -1.70 29.56
CA PRO A 111 -0.49 -2.25 28.73
C PRO A 111 -1.05 -3.14 27.62
N TYR A 112 -0.43 -3.07 26.44
CA TYR A 112 -0.83 -3.85 25.27
C TYR A 112 -2.27 -3.54 24.79
N THR A 113 -2.74 -2.29 24.95
CA THR A 113 -4.00 -1.84 24.34
C THR A 113 -3.80 -1.70 22.82
N PRO A 114 -4.58 -2.39 21.98
CA PRO A 114 -4.43 -2.27 20.54
C PRO A 114 -4.86 -0.89 20.05
N ILE A 115 -4.25 -0.44 18.95
CA ILE A 115 -4.70 0.71 18.17
C ILE A 115 -5.19 0.23 16.80
N PHE A 116 -6.03 1.05 16.16
CA PHE A 116 -6.36 0.84 14.76
C PHE A 116 -5.25 1.44 13.89
N VAL A 117 -4.80 0.70 12.88
CA VAL A 117 -3.88 1.21 11.87
C VAL A 117 -4.33 0.86 10.46
N ARG A 118 -3.94 1.70 9.51
CA ARG A 118 -3.85 1.37 8.09
C ARG A 118 -2.42 1.59 7.65
N ILE A 119 -1.74 0.53 7.22
CA ILE A 119 -0.30 0.53 6.93
C ILE A 119 -0.02 -0.10 5.58
N GLU A 120 0.97 0.43 4.87
CA GLU A 120 1.60 -0.23 3.73
C GLU A 120 2.70 -1.15 4.26
N VAL A 121 2.64 -2.44 3.92
CA VAL A 121 3.61 -3.44 4.39
C VAL A 121 4.20 -4.23 3.24
N ILE A 122 5.37 -4.79 3.51
CA ILE A 122 6.03 -5.81 2.72
C ILE A 122 6.07 -7.10 3.54
N ASP A 123 5.65 -8.22 2.96
CA ASP A 123 5.84 -9.54 3.56
C ASP A 123 7.32 -9.97 3.47
N LYS A 124 7.94 -10.25 4.61
CA LYS A 124 9.34 -10.69 4.72
C LYS A 124 9.48 -12.19 4.96
N GLY A 125 8.37 -12.91 5.03
CA GLY A 125 8.34 -14.33 5.33
C GLY A 125 8.38 -14.63 6.83
N LYS A 126 8.23 -15.91 7.15
CA LYS A 126 8.28 -16.43 8.51
C LYS A 126 9.68 -16.28 9.10
N SER A 127 9.73 -15.84 10.37
CA SER A 127 10.97 -15.87 11.16
C SER A 127 11.21 -17.28 11.70
N GLU A 128 12.48 -17.69 11.77
CA GLU A 128 12.88 -18.97 12.35
C GLU A 128 13.37 -18.86 13.81
N ASP A 129 13.47 -17.63 14.35
CA ASP A 129 13.96 -17.36 15.71
C ASP A 129 13.23 -16.18 16.38
N GLY A 130 13.39 -16.09 17.70
CA GLY A 130 12.85 -15.05 18.58
C GLY A 130 11.32 -15.11 18.72
N PHE A 131 10.75 -14.05 19.30
CA PHE A 131 9.30 -13.91 19.47
C PHE A 131 8.53 -13.94 18.13
N ALA A 132 9.19 -13.54 17.03
CA ALA A 132 8.59 -13.52 15.71
C ALA A 132 8.32 -14.93 15.13
N ALA A 133 8.98 -15.98 15.64
CA ALA A 133 8.85 -17.35 15.11
C ALA A 133 7.44 -17.96 15.33
N ASP A 134 6.72 -17.46 16.32
CA ASP A 134 5.35 -17.90 16.67
C ASP A 134 4.27 -17.27 15.76
N TYR A 135 4.64 -16.32 14.90
CA TYR A 135 3.71 -15.63 14.00
C TYR A 135 3.71 -16.27 12.61
N LYS A 136 2.65 -16.01 11.84
CA LYS A 136 2.51 -16.57 10.48
C LYS A 136 3.60 -16.07 9.54
N SER A 137 3.91 -14.78 9.63
CA SER A 137 4.96 -14.11 8.87
C SER A 137 5.39 -12.84 9.58
N THR A 138 6.47 -12.22 9.08
CA THR A 138 6.93 -10.90 9.49
C THR A 138 6.58 -9.86 8.42
N TYR A 139 6.02 -8.74 8.84
CA TYR A 139 5.64 -7.62 7.96
C TYR A 139 6.50 -6.39 8.27
N GLU A 140 7.19 -5.91 7.24
CA GLU A 140 7.96 -4.67 7.30
C GLU A 140 7.06 -3.49 6.92
N VAL A 141 6.85 -2.56 7.86
CA VAL A 141 6.05 -1.36 7.61
C VAL A 141 6.84 -0.40 6.72
N LYS A 142 6.23 0.02 5.62
CA LYS A 142 6.79 1.00 4.70
C LYS A 142 6.14 2.37 4.78
N THR A 143 4.87 2.42 5.15
CA THR A 143 4.15 3.69 5.31
C THR A 143 3.02 3.54 6.31
N ILE A 144 2.89 4.52 7.20
CA ILE A 144 1.74 4.67 8.09
C ILE A 144 0.71 5.54 7.36
N VAL A 145 -0.39 4.95 6.92
CA VAL A 145 -1.47 5.68 6.24
C VAL A 145 -2.42 6.30 7.28
N GLU A 146 -2.65 5.60 8.38
CA GLU A 146 -3.53 6.03 9.47
C GLU A 146 -3.16 5.29 10.75
N ALA A 147 -3.18 5.98 11.89
CA ALA A 147 -3.20 5.36 13.20
C ALA A 147 -4.05 6.18 14.17
N ARG A 148 -4.89 5.50 14.96
CA ARG A 148 -5.76 6.12 15.95
C ARG A 148 -6.19 5.10 17.00
N SER A 149 -6.79 5.58 18.09
CA SER A 149 -7.44 4.67 19.05
C SER A 149 -8.45 3.78 18.33
N ILE A 150 -8.44 2.50 18.69
CA ILE A 150 -9.37 1.51 18.16
C ILE A 150 -10.78 1.75 18.71
N SER A 151 -11.79 1.44 17.88
CA SER A 151 -13.21 1.39 18.22
C SER A 151 -13.79 0.03 17.84
N ASP A 152 -14.97 -0.29 18.39
CA ASP A 152 -15.59 -1.60 18.19
C ASP A 152 -15.85 -1.89 16.70
N ILE A 153 -16.21 -0.89 15.91
CA ILE A 153 -16.59 -1.04 14.49
C ILE A 153 -15.44 -1.17 13.48
N ASP A 154 -14.18 -1.06 13.91
CA ASP A 154 -13.05 -0.88 12.98
C ASP A 154 -12.71 -2.14 12.16
N CYS A 155 -12.92 -3.30 12.75
CA CYS A 155 -12.61 -4.61 12.19
C CYS A 155 -13.78 -5.62 12.35
N ASP A 156 -15.00 -5.11 12.50
CA ASP A 156 -16.24 -5.88 12.49
C ASP A 156 -16.81 -6.05 11.06
#